data_AF-A0A6V7NR48-F1
#
_entry.id   AF-A0A6V7NR48-F1
#
_cell.length_a   1.000
_cell.length_b   1.000
_cell.length_c   1.000
_cell.angle_alpha   90.00
_cell.angle_beta   90.00
_cell.angle_gamma   90.00
#
_symmetry.space_group_name_H-M   'P 1'
#
loop_
_entity.id
_entity.type
_entity.pdbx_description
1 polymer ?
#
loop_
_entity_poly.entity_id
_entity_poly.type
_entity_poly.pdbx_seq_one_letter_code
_entity_poly.pdbx_strand_id
1 'polypeptide(L)'
;MSSSEAAAGDVGGEPPKKHSKQSKGKETRITKDSASVEDRLTLLEDILSKVGERFNRPEVNIKPWEPLLVDLKEGNERVKWKDREPYAFWKGNPWVAGTRQDLLKCNVSNGREWNARLFTQNWESEIRNGFKGSNLADQCLYRYKIYIEGRAWSVSEKYILACNSPTLLVTSMYQDFFTRGLMPGHHYWPIRPDHKCPSIKFAVDWGNKHQKEAQAIGKAGSGFIQEEVKMDYVYDYMLHLLTEYAKLLRYKPTVPEKATELCSESMACAAEGLVKTFMMDSRAKWVHDSEPCTLPPPFDPKELKEISKRKDEAIKQVERWERKA
;
A
#
# COMPACT_ATOMS: atom_id res chain seq x y z
N MET A 1 -8.30 4.29 -1.63
CA MET A 1 -9.15 3.89 -0.50
C MET A 1 -8.41 4.29 0.76
N SER A 2 -9.03 5.17 1.55
CA SER A 2 -8.75 5.47 2.95
C SER A 2 -10.01 6.15 3.48
N SER A 3 -10.57 5.65 4.58
CA SER A 3 -11.67 6.32 5.29
C SER A 3 -11.19 7.40 6.26
N SER A 4 -9.87 7.65 6.35
CA SER A 4 -9.38 8.91 6.93
C SER A 4 -9.78 10.13 6.07
N GLU A 5 -10.37 9.90 4.89
CA GLU A 5 -10.81 10.93 3.94
C GLU A 5 -12.34 11.00 3.83
N ALA A 6 -13.07 10.15 4.57
CA ALA A 6 -14.55 10.13 4.60
C ALA A 6 -15.14 11.02 5.70
N ALA A 7 -14.32 11.54 6.63
CA ALA A 7 -14.77 12.30 7.81
C ALA A 7 -14.44 13.81 7.74
N ALA A 8 -14.30 14.39 6.55
CA ALA A 8 -14.23 15.85 6.39
C ALA A 8 -15.55 16.35 5.81
N GLY A 9 -16.55 16.47 6.69
CA GLY A 9 -17.70 17.33 6.44
C GLY A 9 -17.25 18.79 6.40
N ASP A 10 -17.79 19.52 5.43
CA ASP A 10 -17.53 20.91 5.10
C ASP A 10 -17.78 21.83 6.31
N VAL A 11 -16.71 22.42 6.88
CA VAL A 11 -16.82 23.60 7.73
C VAL A 11 -15.86 24.64 7.15
N GLY A 12 -16.45 25.64 6.51
CA GLY A 12 -15.74 26.75 5.88
C GLY A 12 -14.78 27.41 6.86
N GLY A 13 -13.49 27.29 6.57
CA GLY A 13 -12.41 27.98 7.25
C GLY A 13 -11.28 28.18 6.24
N GLU A 14 -10.81 29.43 6.12
CA GLU A 14 -9.74 29.84 5.21
C GLU A 14 -8.51 28.90 5.28
N PRO A 15 -7.91 28.54 4.13
CA PRO A 15 -6.77 27.63 4.12
C PRO A 15 -5.52 28.30 4.73
N PRO A 16 -4.84 27.68 5.70
CA PRO A 16 -3.58 28.20 6.20
C PRO A 16 -2.51 28.10 5.11
N LYS A 17 -1.76 29.20 4.93
CA LYS A 17 -0.65 29.33 3.98
C LYS A 17 0.38 28.22 4.21
N LYS A 18 0.53 27.33 3.23
CA LYS A 18 1.55 26.27 3.23
C LYS A 18 2.93 26.84 2.94
N HIS A 19 3.82 26.82 3.94
CA HIS A 19 5.25 26.80 3.69
C HIS A 19 5.66 25.37 3.29
N SER A 20 5.86 25.13 1.99
CA SER A 20 6.43 23.86 1.51
C SER A 20 7.94 23.85 1.76
N LYS A 21 8.39 23.24 2.87
CA LYS A 21 9.77 22.77 2.95
C LYS A 21 9.84 21.39 2.30
N GLN A 22 10.41 21.33 1.10
CA GLN A 22 10.86 20.11 0.46
C GLN A 22 11.93 19.46 1.36
N SER A 23 11.62 18.36 2.05
CA SER A 23 12.66 17.44 2.49
C SER A 23 12.93 16.45 1.35
N LYS A 24 14.04 16.67 0.63
CA LYS A 24 14.67 15.57 -0.10
C LYS A 24 15.14 14.60 0.98
N GLY A 25 14.45 13.47 1.13
CA GLY A 25 14.86 12.42 2.06
C GLY A 25 16.23 11.87 1.68
N LYS A 26 17.30 12.44 2.25
CA LYS A 26 18.56 11.73 2.40
C LYS A 26 18.31 10.63 3.42
N GLU A 27 18.61 9.40 3.03
CA GLU A 27 18.61 8.24 3.91
C GLU A 27 19.67 8.45 5.00
N THR A 28 19.24 9.05 6.10
CA THR A 28 20.13 9.46 7.19
C THR A 28 19.98 8.41 8.28
N ARG A 29 21.03 7.62 8.51
CA ARG A 29 21.04 6.59 9.55
C ARG A 29 20.90 7.27 10.91
N ILE A 30 19.78 7.06 11.58
CA ILE A 30 19.55 7.54 12.94
C ILE A 30 20.41 6.68 13.87
N THR A 31 21.41 7.28 14.51
CA THR A 31 22.23 6.60 15.52
C THR A 31 21.90 7.13 16.90
N LYS A 32 22.28 6.37 17.94
CA LYS A 32 22.11 6.79 19.34
C LYS A 32 22.72 8.17 19.61
N ASP A 33 23.76 8.55 18.86
CA ASP A 33 24.52 9.78 19.04
C ASP A 33 24.10 10.94 18.15
N SER A 34 23.43 10.67 17.04
CA SER A 34 23.04 11.68 16.04
C SER A 34 21.56 12.08 16.08
N ALA A 35 20.72 11.38 16.85
CA ALA A 35 19.27 11.56 16.82
C ALA A 35 18.75 12.48 17.92
N SER A 36 18.11 13.60 17.54
CA SER A 36 17.36 14.47 18.45
C SER A 36 16.12 13.75 19.03
N VAL A 37 15.47 14.35 20.03
CA VAL A 37 14.23 13.80 20.60
C VAL A 37 13.11 13.80 19.55
N GLU A 38 12.98 14.88 18.79
CA GLU A 38 12.06 15.00 17.65
C GLU A 38 12.30 13.96 16.56
N ASP A 39 13.56 13.64 16.23
CA ASP A 39 13.87 12.60 15.23
C ASP A 39 13.39 11.21 15.69
N ARG A 40 13.49 10.94 17.00
CA ARG A 40 13.08 9.66 17.60
C ARG A 40 11.56 9.55 17.70
N LEU A 41 10.89 10.64 18.05
CA LEU A 41 9.42 10.72 18.06
C LEU A 41 8.85 10.56 16.65
N THR A 42 9.44 11.26 15.66
CA THR A 42 9.05 11.13 14.25
C THR A 42 9.23 9.69 13.76
N LEU A 43 10.33 9.04 14.14
CA LEU A 43 10.55 7.62 13.83
C LEU A 43 9.48 6.73 14.46
N LEU A 44 9.15 6.93 15.74
CA LEU A 44 8.12 6.15 16.43
C LEU A 44 6.72 6.35 15.81
N GLU A 45 6.36 7.57 15.44
CA GLU A 45 5.09 7.87 14.75
C GLU A 45 5.03 7.22 13.35
N ASP A 46 6.14 7.24 12.60
CA ASP A 46 6.25 6.56 11.31
C ASP A 46 6.10 5.03 11.46
N ILE A 47 6.71 4.45 12.51
CA ILE A 47 6.60 3.03 12.87
C ILE A 47 5.14 2.66 13.15
N LEU A 48 4.48 3.40 14.05
CA LEU A 48 3.12 3.10 14.50
C LEU A 48 2.07 3.32 13.39
N SER A 49 2.26 4.35 12.56
CA SER A 49 1.33 4.69 11.48
C SER A 49 1.37 3.73 10.29
N LYS A 50 2.55 3.15 9.98
CA LYS A 50 2.71 2.21 8.86
C LYS A 50 2.23 0.80 9.18
N VAL A 51 2.47 0.32 10.39
CA VAL A 51 2.25 -1.11 10.72
C VAL A 51 1.05 -1.33 11.64
N GLY A 52 0.76 -0.40 12.56
CA GLY A 52 -0.31 -0.58 13.55
C GLY A 52 -1.66 -0.09 13.05
N GLU A 53 -1.82 1.23 12.92
CA GLU A 53 -3.13 1.85 12.79
C GLU A 53 -3.82 1.66 11.44
N ARG A 54 -3.07 1.46 10.36
CA ARG A 54 -3.62 1.35 8.99
C ARG A 54 -3.56 -0.05 8.40
N PHE A 55 -2.69 -0.92 8.93
CA PHE A 55 -2.53 -2.25 8.37
C PHE A 55 -3.62 -3.22 8.85
N ASN A 56 -4.00 -3.13 10.14
CA ASN A 56 -4.90 -4.08 10.81
C ASN A 56 -6.19 -3.44 11.37
N ARG A 57 -6.33 -2.10 11.29
CA ARG A 57 -7.59 -1.44 11.65
C ARG A 57 -8.62 -1.73 10.55
N PRO A 58 -9.87 -2.06 10.92
CA PRO A 58 -10.94 -2.16 9.94
C PRO A 58 -11.22 -0.78 9.33
N GLU A 59 -10.65 -0.53 8.16
CA GLU A 59 -11.17 0.49 7.25
C GLU A 59 -12.60 0.11 6.87
N VAL A 60 -13.43 1.09 6.48
CA VAL A 60 -14.88 0.91 6.30
C VAL A 60 -15.19 -0.37 5.49
N ASN A 61 -15.73 -1.38 6.18
CA ASN A 61 -16.12 -2.68 5.64
C ASN A 61 -15.00 -3.48 4.93
N ILE A 62 -13.75 -3.34 5.37
CA ILE A 62 -12.62 -4.16 4.90
C ILE A 62 -12.23 -5.16 5.99
N LYS A 63 -12.22 -6.45 5.65
CA LYS A 63 -11.82 -7.53 6.55
C LYS A 63 -10.35 -7.37 6.99
N PRO A 64 -9.97 -7.95 8.15
CA PRO A 64 -8.57 -8.06 8.53
C PRO A 64 -7.72 -8.77 7.47
N TRP A 65 -6.42 -8.55 7.52
CA TRP A 65 -5.53 -8.91 6.42
C TRP A 65 -5.50 -10.41 6.10
N GLU A 66 -5.45 -11.28 7.10
CA GLU A 66 -5.47 -12.75 6.92
C GLU A 66 -6.75 -13.25 6.23
N PRO A 67 -7.97 -13.01 6.77
CA PRO A 67 -9.20 -13.38 6.08
C PRO A 67 -9.32 -12.76 4.68
N LEU A 68 -8.87 -11.52 4.51
CA LEU A 68 -8.93 -10.84 3.22
C LEU A 68 -7.97 -11.46 2.19
N LEU A 69 -6.78 -11.91 2.61
CA LEU A 69 -5.86 -12.63 1.73
C LEU A 69 -6.48 -13.91 1.19
N VAL A 70 -7.24 -14.63 2.02
CA VAL A 70 -8.00 -15.82 1.58
C VAL A 70 -9.04 -15.42 0.53
N ASP A 71 -9.88 -14.41 0.81
CA ASP A 71 -10.86 -13.90 -0.15
C ASP A 71 -10.23 -13.47 -1.48
N LEU A 72 -9.06 -12.80 -1.44
CA LEU A 72 -8.33 -12.35 -2.63
C LEU A 72 -7.77 -13.53 -3.43
N LYS A 73 -7.28 -14.57 -2.75
CA LYS A 73 -6.81 -15.80 -3.39
C LYS A 73 -7.96 -16.52 -4.10
N GLU A 74 -9.10 -16.67 -3.45
CA GLU A 74 -10.32 -17.21 -4.07
C GLU A 74 -10.81 -16.32 -5.22
N GLY A 75 -10.81 -15.00 -5.04
CA GLY A 75 -11.16 -14.01 -6.06
C GLY A 75 -10.31 -14.14 -7.32
N ASN A 76 -9.03 -14.49 -7.17
CA ASN A 76 -8.13 -14.71 -8.29
C ASN A 76 -8.48 -15.94 -9.14
N GLU A 77 -9.08 -16.96 -8.53
CA GLU A 77 -9.43 -18.23 -9.16
C GLU A 77 -10.75 -18.17 -9.93
N ARG A 78 -11.61 -17.18 -9.63
CA ARG A 78 -12.93 -17.01 -10.28
C ARG A 78 -12.85 -16.81 -11.78
N VAL A 79 -11.85 -16.05 -12.24
CA VAL A 79 -11.61 -15.80 -13.67
C VAL A 79 -10.13 -16.01 -13.97
N LYS A 80 -9.84 -16.97 -14.85
CA LYS A 80 -8.47 -17.21 -15.33
C LYS A 80 -7.93 -15.92 -15.92
N TRP A 81 -6.67 -15.60 -15.61
CA TRP A 81 -6.08 -14.31 -16.00
C TRP A 81 -6.22 -13.97 -17.50
N LYS A 82 -6.13 -14.97 -18.38
CA LYS A 82 -6.30 -14.79 -19.84
C LYS A 82 -7.70 -14.34 -20.24
N ASP A 83 -8.71 -14.70 -19.46
CA ASP A 83 -10.13 -14.41 -19.74
C ASP A 83 -10.59 -13.11 -19.06
N ARG A 84 -9.70 -12.45 -18.30
CA ARG A 84 -9.97 -11.15 -17.68
C ARG A 84 -10.03 -10.05 -18.74
N GLU A 85 -10.78 -9.00 -18.40
CA GLU A 85 -10.93 -7.81 -19.24
C GLU A 85 -9.56 -7.18 -19.55
N PRO A 86 -9.22 -6.92 -20.84
CA PRO A 86 -7.87 -6.57 -21.27
C PRO A 86 -7.51 -5.09 -21.03
N TYR A 87 -8.06 -4.49 -19.98
CA TYR A 87 -7.92 -3.07 -19.63
C TYR A 87 -7.24 -2.87 -18.28
N ALA A 88 -6.69 -1.68 -18.09
CA ALA A 88 -6.23 -1.21 -16.78
C ALA A 88 -7.39 -0.68 -15.96
N PHE A 89 -7.51 -1.14 -14.72
CA PHE A 89 -8.61 -0.78 -13.84
C PHE A 89 -8.15 -0.01 -12.62
N TRP A 90 -8.92 1.01 -12.25
CA TRP A 90 -8.82 1.70 -10.97
C TRP A 90 -10.21 2.08 -10.45
N LYS A 91 -10.44 1.91 -9.14
CA LYS A 91 -11.61 2.44 -8.45
C LYS A 91 -11.16 3.13 -7.16
N GLY A 92 -11.58 4.37 -6.94
CA GLY A 92 -11.17 5.10 -5.74
C GLY A 92 -11.74 6.52 -5.63
N ASN A 93 -11.47 7.17 -4.50
CA ASN A 93 -11.86 8.57 -4.28
C ASN A 93 -10.83 9.50 -4.96
N PRO A 94 -11.22 10.27 -5.99
CA PRO A 94 -10.30 11.18 -6.69
C PRO A 94 -10.07 12.50 -5.95
N TRP A 95 -10.96 12.89 -5.03
CA TRP A 95 -10.99 14.23 -4.42
C TRP A 95 -9.91 14.48 -3.37
N VAL A 96 -9.08 13.47 -3.12
CA VAL A 96 -8.15 13.46 -1.99
C VAL A 96 -6.73 13.84 -2.40
N ALA A 97 -6.44 13.80 -3.71
CA ALA A 97 -5.16 14.19 -4.26
C ALA A 97 -5.29 14.61 -5.72
N GLY A 98 -4.61 15.69 -6.11
CA GLY A 98 -4.61 16.18 -7.50
C GLY A 98 -4.10 15.14 -8.50
N THR A 99 -3.19 14.26 -8.10
CA THR A 99 -2.68 13.16 -8.95
C THR A 99 -3.77 12.14 -9.33
N ARG A 100 -4.77 11.91 -8.46
CA ARG A 100 -5.92 11.04 -8.76
C ARG A 100 -6.92 11.71 -9.67
N GLN A 101 -7.15 13.01 -9.49
CA GLN A 101 -7.96 13.80 -10.42
C GLN A 101 -7.33 13.80 -11.82
N ASP A 102 -6.01 13.93 -11.89
CA ASP A 102 -5.26 13.85 -13.14
C ASP A 102 -5.37 12.46 -13.78
N LEU A 103 -5.29 11.38 -13.00
CA LEU A 103 -5.50 10.01 -13.50
C LEU A 103 -6.86 9.84 -14.18
N LEU A 104 -7.93 10.44 -13.66
CA LEU A 104 -9.27 10.34 -14.26
C LEU A 104 -9.35 10.84 -15.71
N LYS A 105 -8.45 11.74 -16.12
CA LYS A 105 -8.35 12.20 -17.52
C LYS A 105 -7.93 11.09 -18.48
N CYS A 106 -7.37 10.00 -17.96
CA CYS A 106 -7.04 8.82 -18.76
C CYS A 106 -8.24 7.93 -19.06
N ASN A 107 -9.43 8.24 -18.53
CA ASN A 107 -10.65 7.55 -18.96
C ASN A 107 -11.00 7.95 -20.40
N VAL A 108 -11.84 7.14 -21.07
CA VAL A 108 -12.25 7.41 -22.46
C VAL A 108 -12.95 8.75 -22.54
N SER A 109 -12.32 9.71 -23.22
CA SER A 109 -12.86 11.06 -23.43
C SER A 109 -12.52 11.53 -24.85
N ASN A 110 -13.49 12.16 -25.51
CA ASN A 110 -13.32 12.74 -26.86
C ASN A 110 -12.72 11.76 -27.90
N GLY A 111 -13.11 10.48 -27.85
CA GLY A 111 -12.60 9.43 -28.76
C GLY A 111 -11.17 8.95 -28.48
N ARG A 112 -10.49 9.47 -27.46
CA ARG A 112 -9.14 9.03 -27.07
C ARG A 112 -9.23 7.89 -26.07
N GLU A 113 -8.85 6.68 -26.52
CA GLU A 113 -8.84 5.46 -25.71
C GLU A 113 -7.43 5.18 -25.18
N TRP A 114 -7.29 5.12 -23.85
CA TRP A 114 -6.03 4.85 -23.15
C TRP A 114 -5.95 3.43 -22.58
N ASN A 115 -6.93 2.58 -22.90
CA ASN A 115 -7.15 1.25 -22.32
C ASN A 115 -7.32 1.27 -20.79
N ALA A 116 -7.82 2.37 -20.24
CA ALA A 116 -8.07 2.53 -18.82
C ALA A 116 -9.58 2.58 -18.52
N ARG A 117 -10.00 1.94 -17.42
CA ARG A 117 -11.36 1.91 -16.88
C ARG A 117 -11.29 2.42 -15.46
N LEU A 118 -11.59 3.71 -15.30
CA LEU A 118 -11.40 4.44 -14.05
C LEU A 118 -12.76 4.81 -13.46
N PHE A 119 -13.00 4.39 -12.22
CA PHE A 119 -14.29 4.56 -11.55
C PHE A 119 -14.13 5.36 -10.27
N THR A 120 -15.03 6.31 -10.04
CA THR A 120 -15.06 7.07 -8.80
C THR A 120 -15.78 6.27 -7.71
N GLN A 121 -15.18 6.24 -6.52
CA GLN A 121 -15.78 5.60 -5.35
C GLN A 121 -16.77 6.57 -4.70
N ASN A 122 -18.06 6.22 -4.72
CA ASN A 122 -19.10 6.98 -4.03
C ASN A 122 -19.46 6.27 -2.71
N TRP A 123 -18.95 6.78 -1.58
CA TRP A 123 -19.13 6.16 -0.27
C TRP A 123 -20.59 6.15 0.21
N GLU A 124 -21.37 7.19 -0.07
CA GLU A 124 -22.79 7.22 0.31
C GLU A 124 -23.58 6.12 -0.38
N SER A 125 -23.31 5.91 -1.68
CA SER A 125 -23.95 4.84 -2.46
C SER A 125 -23.54 3.46 -1.94
N GLU A 126 -22.27 3.27 -1.60
CA GLU A 126 -21.80 1.99 -1.06
C GLU A 126 -22.39 1.71 0.32
N ILE A 127 -22.49 2.70 1.20
CA ILE A 127 -23.15 2.56 2.51
C ILE A 127 -24.61 2.11 2.31
N ARG A 128 -25.36 2.77 1.41
CA ARG A 128 -26.75 2.41 1.11
C ARG A 128 -26.89 0.99 0.53
N ASN A 129 -25.91 0.54 -0.24
CA ASN A 129 -25.93 -0.75 -0.92
C ASN A 129 -25.19 -1.87 -0.15
N GLY A 130 -24.75 -1.61 1.09
CA GLY A 130 -24.02 -2.58 1.91
C GLY A 130 -22.65 -2.98 1.32
N PHE A 131 -21.95 -2.04 0.68
CA PHE A 131 -20.59 -2.18 0.14
C PHE A 131 -20.40 -3.27 -0.93
N LYS A 132 -21.48 -3.80 -1.50
CA LYS A 132 -21.43 -4.83 -2.56
C LYS A 132 -20.58 -4.42 -3.76
N GLY A 133 -20.53 -3.12 -4.08
CA GLY A 133 -19.73 -2.60 -5.18
C GLY A 133 -18.24 -2.42 -4.86
N SER A 134 -17.83 -2.55 -3.58
CA SER A 134 -16.47 -2.24 -3.10
C SER A 134 -15.72 -3.44 -2.57
N ASN A 135 -16.29 -4.66 -2.68
CA ASN A 135 -15.57 -5.87 -2.33
C ASN A 135 -14.26 -5.95 -3.14
N LEU A 136 -13.13 -6.11 -2.46
CA LEU A 136 -11.80 -6.08 -3.07
C LEU A 136 -11.54 -7.32 -3.93
N ALA A 137 -12.01 -8.50 -3.49
CA ALA A 137 -11.86 -9.76 -4.22
C ALA A 137 -12.64 -9.75 -5.55
N ASP A 138 -13.76 -9.03 -5.60
CA ASP A 138 -14.58 -8.88 -6.81
C ASP A 138 -13.93 -7.95 -7.86
N GLN A 139 -12.86 -7.23 -7.49
CA GLN A 139 -12.19 -6.27 -8.37
C GLN A 139 -10.97 -6.88 -9.10
N CYS A 140 -10.74 -8.18 -9.00
CA CYS A 140 -9.66 -8.90 -9.70
C CYS A 140 -10.08 -9.39 -11.11
N LEU A 141 -11.04 -8.72 -11.75
CA LEU A 141 -11.62 -9.11 -13.06
C LEU A 141 -10.90 -8.50 -14.28
N TYR A 142 -9.96 -7.59 -14.04
CA TYR A 142 -9.21 -6.89 -15.09
C TYR A 142 -7.77 -7.39 -15.14
N ARG A 143 -7.18 -7.46 -16.34
CA ARG A 143 -5.80 -7.92 -16.52
C ARG A 143 -4.79 -7.03 -15.82
N TYR A 144 -5.03 -5.72 -15.73
CA TYR A 144 -4.11 -4.78 -15.11
C TYR A 144 -4.81 -3.95 -14.04
N LYS A 145 -4.11 -3.64 -12.96
CA LYS A 145 -4.62 -2.82 -11.86
C LYS A 145 -3.71 -1.62 -11.67
N ILE A 146 -4.28 -0.42 -11.53
CA ILE A 146 -3.47 0.79 -11.34
C ILE A 146 -3.35 1.06 -9.86
N TYR A 147 -2.13 1.34 -9.41
CA TYR A 147 -1.87 1.93 -8.10
C TYR A 147 -1.48 3.40 -8.26
N ILE A 148 -2.08 4.25 -7.42
CA ILE A 148 -1.76 5.66 -7.33
C ILE A 148 -1.97 6.17 -5.89
N GLU A 149 -1.04 6.99 -5.44
CA GLU A 149 -1.05 7.61 -4.11
C GLU A 149 -2.26 8.52 -3.88
N GLY A 150 -2.56 8.78 -2.60
CA GLY A 150 -3.61 9.69 -2.15
C GLY A 150 -2.98 10.92 -1.52
N ARG A 151 -3.43 11.31 -0.32
CA ARG A 151 -2.74 12.33 0.49
C ARG A 151 -1.32 11.92 0.90
N ALA A 152 -1.09 10.61 0.99
CA ALA A 152 0.20 9.96 1.24
C ALA A 152 0.22 8.63 0.47
N TRP A 153 1.00 7.64 0.95
CA TRP A 153 0.84 6.26 0.51
C TRP A 153 -0.61 5.78 0.71
N SER A 154 -1.06 4.83 -0.10
CA SER A 154 -2.43 4.31 -0.04
C SER A 154 -2.41 2.84 0.32
N VAL A 155 -3.15 2.46 1.38
CA VAL A 155 -3.28 1.05 1.83
C VAL A 155 -3.74 0.11 0.73
N SER A 156 -4.37 0.63 -0.32
CA SER A 156 -4.81 -0.14 -1.47
C SER A 156 -3.69 -0.84 -2.24
N GLU A 157 -2.42 -0.45 -2.05
CA GLU A 157 -1.28 -1.07 -2.73
C GLU A 157 -1.24 -2.59 -2.54
N LYS A 158 -1.35 -3.06 -1.28
CA LYS A 158 -1.32 -4.50 -0.96
C LYS A 158 -2.51 -5.25 -1.58
N TYR A 159 -3.71 -4.66 -1.55
CA TYR A 159 -4.91 -5.27 -2.15
C TYR A 159 -4.80 -5.37 -3.67
N ILE A 160 -4.23 -4.34 -4.30
CA ILE A 160 -4.05 -4.29 -5.75
C ILE A 160 -3.03 -5.33 -6.21
N LEU A 161 -1.88 -5.41 -5.52
CA LEU A 161 -0.83 -6.39 -5.82
C LEU A 161 -1.31 -7.84 -5.62
N ALA A 162 -2.21 -8.09 -4.67
CA ALA A 162 -2.75 -9.42 -4.40
C ALA A 162 -3.62 -10.01 -5.53
N CYS A 163 -4.07 -9.22 -6.51
CA CYS A 163 -5.04 -9.64 -7.54
C CYS A 163 -4.48 -10.51 -8.68
N ASN A 164 -3.25 -11.05 -8.63
CA ASN A 164 -2.64 -11.82 -9.74
C ASN A 164 -2.62 -11.07 -11.11
N SER A 165 -2.87 -9.76 -11.09
CA SER A 165 -2.90 -8.87 -12.24
C SER A 165 -1.69 -7.96 -12.13
N PRO A 166 -0.93 -7.70 -13.21
CA PRO A 166 0.13 -6.71 -13.16
C PRO A 166 -0.35 -5.38 -12.60
N THR A 167 0.31 -4.95 -11.53
CA THR A 167 0.10 -3.64 -10.95
C THR A 167 0.85 -2.61 -11.78
N LEU A 168 0.11 -1.70 -12.39
CA LEU A 168 0.64 -0.49 -13.01
C LEU A 168 0.83 0.55 -11.90
N LEU A 169 2.04 0.62 -11.37
CA LEU A 169 2.39 1.43 -10.22
C LEU A 169 2.84 2.82 -10.69
N VAL A 170 2.00 3.84 -10.51
CA VAL A 170 2.40 5.24 -10.74
C VAL A 170 3.47 5.58 -9.73
N THR A 171 4.69 5.87 -10.20
CA THR A 171 5.87 6.09 -9.35
C THR A 171 5.51 7.05 -8.22
N SER A 172 5.48 6.50 -7.00
CA SER A 172 5.12 7.22 -5.79
C SER A 172 6.36 7.79 -5.12
N MET A 173 6.20 8.93 -4.45
CA MET A 173 7.22 9.47 -3.55
C MET A 173 7.14 8.87 -2.14
N TYR A 174 6.09 8.11 -1.84
CA TYR A 174 5.89 7.48 -0.55
C TYR A 174 6.36 6.03 -0.57
N GLN A 175 6.81 5.54 0.59
CA GLN A 175 7.16 4.16 0.80
C GLN A 175 6.37 3.60 1.97
N ASP A 176 5.85 2.38 1.79
CA ASP A 176 5.36 1.55 2.87
C ASP A 176 6.49 0.60 3.33
N PHE A 177 6.30 -0.11 4.44
CA PHE A 177 7.36 -0.98 4.99
C PHE A 177 7.76 -2.10 4.01
N PHE A 178 6.80 -2.65 3.24
CA PHE A 178 7.05 -3.73 2.28
C PHE A 178 7.46 -3.24 0.89
N THR A 179 7.21 -1.97 0.52
CA THR A 179 7.44 -1.50 -0.86
C THR A 179 8.93 -1.47 -1.22
N ARG A 180 9.81 -1.42 -0.22
CA ARG A 180 11.26 -1.56 -0.41
C ARG A 180 11.66 -2.94 -0.96
N GLY A 181 10.88 -3.98 -0.71
CA GLY A 181 11.09 -5.31 -1.31
C GLY A 181 10.59 -5.43 -2.76
N LEU A 182 9.80 -4.48 -3.24
CA LEU A 182 9.24 -4.54 -4.61
C LEU A 182 10.28 -4.16 -5.68
N MET A 183 10.26 -4.87 -6.81
CA MET A 183 11.19 -4.71 -7.92
C MET A 183 10.41 -4.35 -9.20
N PRO A 184 10.69 -3.19 -9.82
CA PRO A 184 10.06 -2.81 -11.09
C PRO A 184 10.38 -3.82 -12.20
N GLY A 185 9.40 -4.13 -13.04
CA GLY A 185 9.51 -5.13 -14.11
C GLY A 185 9.42 -6.59 -13.63
N HIS A 186 9.48 -6.84 -12.32
CA HIS A 186 9.30 -8.17 -11.73
C HIS A 186 8.01 -8.26 -10.92
N HIS A 187 7.84 -7.41 -9.89
CA HIS A 187 6.65 -7.42 -9.03
C HIS A 187 5.55 -6.48 -9.54
N TYR A 188 5.90 -5.45 -10.32
CA TYR A 188 4.97 -4.45 -10.84
C TYR A 188 5.51 -3.80 -12.11
N TRP A 189 4.65 -3.11 -12.85
CA TRP A 189 5.03 -2.29 -14.00
C TRP A 189 5.08 -0.81 -13.62
N PRO A 190 6.21 -0.10 -13.77
CA PRO A 190 6.31 1.31 -13.39
C PRO A 190 5.57 2.22 -14.39
N ILE A 191 4.84 3.21 -13.89
CA ILE A 191 4.15 4.22 -14.68
C ILE A 191 4.69 5.61 -14.34
N ARG A 192 4.99 6.38 -15.39
CA ARG A 192 5.50 7.74 -15.26
C ARG A 192 4.43 8.70 -14.72
N PRO A 193 4.72 9.47 -13.65
CA PRO A 193 3.73 10.39 -13.08
C PRO A 193 3.48 11.62 -13.96
N ASP A 194 4.44 12.02 -14.81
CA ASP A 194 4.30 13.15 -15.74
C ASP A 194 3.59 12.77 -17.06
N HIS A 195 3.57 11.49 -17.41
CA HIS A 195 3.01 10.96 -18.67
C HIS A 195 2.06 9.77 -18.43
N LYS A 196 1.20 9.85 -17.41
CA LYS A 196 0.39 8.72 -16.90
C LYS A 196 -0.42 8.01 -17.99
N CYS A 197 -1.26 8.73 -18.75
CA CYS A 197 -2.17 8.09 -19.71
C CYS A 197 -1.43 7.40 -20.86
N PRO A 198 -0.44 8.04 -21.51
CA PRO A 198 0.42 7.36 -22.49
C PRO A 198 1.15 6.14 -21.92
N SER A 199 1.75 6.25 -20.73
CA SER A 199 2.44 5.13 -20.08
C SER A 199 1.51 3.96 -19.74
N ILE A 200 0.30 4.25 -19.24
CA ILE A 200 -0.73 3.23 -18.98
C ILE A 200 -1.13 2.53 -20.28
N LYS A 201 -1.40 3.31 -21.33
CA LYS A 201 -1.75 2.76 -22.64
C LYS A 201 -0.65 1.85 -23.17
N PHE A 202 0.61 2.30 -23.13
CA PHE A 202 1.76 1.51 -23.54
C PHE A 202 1.86 0.21 -22.75
N ALA A 203 1.76 0.27 -21.42
CA ALA A 203 1.84 -0.91 -20.57
C ALA A 203 0.75 -1.95 -20.90
N VAL A 204 -0.49 -1.49 -21.13
CA VAL A 204 -1.61 -2.36 -21.49
C VAL A 204 -1.44 -2.94 -22.90
N ASP A 205 -1.07 -2.11 -23.88
CA ASP A 205 -0.85 -2.56 -25.26
C ASP A 205 0.32 -3.56 -25.33
N TRP A 206 1.41 -3.32 -24.58
CA TRP A 206 2.53 -4.25 -24.46
C TRP A 206 2.11 -5.55 -23.79
N GLY A 207 1.44 -5.49 -22.63
CA GLY A 207 1.07 -6.68 -21.87
C GLY A 207 0.06 -7.57 -22.62
N ASN A 208 -0.84 -6.97 -23.39
CA ASN A 208 -1.83 -7.72 -24.18
C ASN A 208 -1.17 -8.47 -25.35
N LYS A 209 -0.03 -7.96 -25.85
CA LYS A 209 0.84 -8.63 -26.84
C LYS A 209 1.77 -9.65 -26.19
N HIS A 210 2.22 -9.41 -24.95
CA HIS A 210 3.17 -10.23 -24.18
C HIS A 210 2.49 -10.86 -22.96
N GLN A 211 1.46 -11.67 -23.22
CA GLN A 211 0.56 -12.17 -22.17
C GLN A 211 1.26 -13.05 -21.14
N LYS A 212 2.27 -13.84 -21.53
CA LYS A 212 2.98 -14.72 -20.60
C LYS A 212 3.80 -13.90 -19.62
N GLU A 213 4.51 -12.89 -20.12
CA GLU A 213 5.36 -11.98 -19.37
C GLU A 213 4.51 -11.09 -18.46
N ALA A 214 3.42 -10.52 -18.98
CA ALA A 214 2.46 -9.78 -18.17
C ALA A 214 1.90 -10.66 -17.04
N GLN A 215 1.40 -11.87 -17.33
CA GLN A 215 0.90 -12.76 -16.30
C GLN A 215 1.96 -13.10 -15.24
N ALA A 216 3.22 -13.29 -15.65
CA ALA A 216 4.32 -13.56 -14.73
C ALA A 216 4.56 -12.40 -13.75
N ILE A 217 4.48 -11.14 -14.22
CA ILE A 217 4.60 -9.96 -13.34
C ILE A 217 3.47 -9.93 -12.30
N GLY A 218 2.22 -10.18 -12.73
CA GLY A 218 1.07 -10.21 -11.82
C GLY A 218 1.18 -11.32 -10.77
N LYS A 219 1.66 -12.50 -11.16
CA LYS A 219 1.92 -13.62 -10.25
C LYS A 219 3.05 -13.33 -9.28
N ALA A 220 4.15 -12.73 -9.74
CA ALA A 220 5.26 -12.37 -8.86
C ALA A 220 4.86 -11.29 -7.83
N GLY A 221 4.12 -10.26 -8.26
CA GLY A 221 3.62 -9.23 -7.35
C GLY A 221 2.65 -9.77 -6.30
N SER A 222 1.71 -10.62 -6.70
CA SER A 222 0.77 -11.25 -5.76
C SER A 222 1.43 -12.30 -4.87
N GLY A 223 2.39 -13.06 -5.39
CA GLY A 223 3.19 -14.01 -4.61
C GLY A 223 3.98 -13.31 -3.51
N PHE A 224 4.62 -12.17 -3.82
CA PHE A 224 5.29 -11.35 -2.80
C PHE A 224 4.32 -10.93 -1.68
N ILE A 225 3.10 -10.47 -2.03
CA ILE A 225 2.12 -10.08 -1.02
C ILE A 225 1.60 -11.26 -0.18
N GLN A 226 1.41 -12.42 -0.79
CA GLN A 226 0.89 -13.62 -0.11
C GLN A 226 1.94 -14.25 0.83
N GLU A 227 3.20 -14.26 0.42
CA GLU A 227 4.26 -14.99 1.12
C GLU A 227 5.12 -14.07 2.01
N GLU A 228 5.48 -12.87 1.54
CA GLU A 228 6.42 -11.97 2.23
C GLU A 228 5.70 -10.91 3.08
N VAL A 229 4.40 -10.73 2.90
CA VAL A 229 3.59 -9.75 3.64
C VAL A 229 2.48 -10.44 4.45
N LYS A 230 2.73 -11.64 4.95
CA LYS A 230 1.84 -12.35 5.89
C LYS A 230 1.91 -11.76 7.30
N MET A 231 0.87 -11.98 8.11
CA MET A 231 0.79 -11.39 9.46
C MET A 231 1.95 -11.79 10.36
N ASP A 232 2.46 -13.02 10.28
CA ASP A 232 3.66 -13.46 11.01
C ASP A 232 4.84 -12.49 10.77
N TYR A 233 5.16 -12.22 9.50
CA TYR A 233 6.29 -11.33 9.14
C TYR A 233 5.99 -9.86 9.43
N VAL A 234 4.73 -9.45 9.38
CA VAL A 234 4.32 -8.11 9.82
C VAL A 234 4.57 -7.94 11.32
N TYR A 235 4.20 -8.92 12.14
CA TYR A 235 4.46 -8.90 13.58
C TYR A 235 5.96 -9.00 13.90
N ASP A 236 6.71 -9.86 13.20
CA ASP A 236 8.17 -9.94 13.33
C ASP A 236 8.84 -8.61 13.00
N TYR A 237 8.40 -7.95 11.92
CA TYR A 237 8.88 -6.62 11.55
C TYR A 237 8.57 -5.58 12.64
N MET A 238 7.35 -5.58 13.20
CA MET A 238 6.98 -4.68 14.31
C MET A 238 7.86 -4.91 15.54
N LEU A 239 8.02 -6.18 15.95
CA LEU A 239 8.80 -6.55 17.12
C LEU A 239 10.27 -6.17 16.95
N HIS A 240 10.86 -6.47 15.80
CA HIS A 240 12.23 -6.06 15.49
C HIS A 240 12.40 -4.54 15.58
N LEU A 241 11.48 -3.80 14.94
CA LEU A 241 11.53 -2.35 14.88
C LEU A 241 11.42 -1.69 16.26
N LEU A 242 10.50 -2.18 17.11
CA LEU A 242 10.38 -1.72 18.50
C LEU A 242 11.61 -2.11 19.34
N THR A 243 12.17 -3.29 19.12
CA THR A 243 13.37 -3.77 19.83
C THR A 243 14.61 -2.95 19.46
N GLU A 244 14.84 -2.67 18.18
CA GLU A 244 15.95 -1.82 17.73
C GLU A 244 15.75 -0.37 18.19
N TYR A 245 14.52 0.15 18.16
CA TYR A 245 14.20 1.47 18.68
C TYR A 245 14.50 1.58 20.18
N ALA A 246 14.14 0.56 20.97
CA ALA A 246 14.38 0.56 22.41
C ALA A 246 15.88 0.67 22.76
N LYS A 247 16.78 0.10 21.94
CA LYS A 247 18.25 0.24 22.12
C LYS A 247 18.76 1.67 21.96
N LEU A 248 18.01 2.51 21.23
CA LEU A 248 18.36 3.92 21.05
C LEU A 248 18.06 4.75 22.30
N LEU A 249 17.17 4.30 23.19
CA LEU A 249 16.78 5.03 24.39
C LEU A 249 18.01 5.34 25.26
N ARG A 250 18.04 6.58 25.75
CA ARG A 250 19.10 7.11 26.62
C ARG A 250 18.68 7.22 28.09
N TYR A 251 17.47 6.76 28.40
CA TYR A 251 16.88 6.77 29.72
C TYR A 251 16.19 5.42 29.95
N LYS A 252 15.92 5.11 31.22
CA LYS A 252 15.09 3.96 31.60
C LYS A 252 13.62 4.42 31.60
N PRO A 253 12.74 3.88 30.73
CA PRO A 253 11.33 4.24 30.74
C PRO A 253 10.66 3.91 32.08
N THR A 254 9.72 4.77 32.50
CA THR A 254 8.85 4.58 33.66
C THR A 254 7.40 4.79 33.24
N VAL A 255 6.46 4.10 33.88
CA VAL A 255 5.02 4.27 33.61
C VAL A 255 4.56 5.65 34.11
N PRO A 256 3.99 6.51 33.24
CA PRO A 256 3.44 7.80 33.68
C PRO A 256 2.24 7.63 34.62
N GLU A 257 2.05 8.54 35.58
CA GLU A 257 0.94 8.48 36.56
C GLU A 257 -0.47 8.42 35.93
N LYS A 258 -0.63 9.02 34.76
CA LYS A 258 -1.91 9.08 34.02
C LYS A 258 -2.02 8.02 32.92
N ALA A 259 -1.10 7.07 32.86
CA ALA A 259 -1.17 6.01 31.87
C ALA A 259 -2.28 5.03 32.21
N THR A 260 -3.05 4.65 31.20
CA THR A 260 -4.05 3.59 31.29
C THR A 260 -3.45 2.31 30.71
N GLU A 261 -3.50 1.22 31.46
CA GLU A 261 -3.12 -0.09 30.94
C GLU A 261 -4.09 -0.54 29.85
N LEU A 262 -3.55 -1.01 28.73
CA LEU A 262 -4.33 -1.59 27.64
C LEU A 262 -4.12 -3.11 27.64
N CYS A 263 -5.17 -3.84 28.01
CA CYS A 263 -5.19 -5.31 27.91
C CYS A 263 -5.81 -5.75 26.60
N SER A 264 -5.40 -6.91 26.08
CA SER A 264 -5.94 -7.46 24.82
C SER A 264 -7.46 -7.60 24.82
N GLU A 265 -8.01 -7.97 25.98
CA GLU A 265 -9.42 -8.11 26.30
C GLU A 265 -10.15 -6.78 26.20
N SER A 266 -9.52 -5.70 26.68
CA SER A 266 -10.10 -4.35 26.70
C SER A 266 -10.09 -3.63 25.35
N MET A 267 -9.16 -3.96 24.45
CA MET A 267 -9.00 -3.22 23.18
C MET A 267 -10.24 -3.27 22.29
N ALA A 268 -10.94 -4.41 22.25
CA ALA A 268 -12.15 -4.58 21.45
C ALA A 268 -13.45 -4.36 22.26
N CYS A 269 -13.37 -4.10 23.57
CA CYS A 269 -14.55 -4.00 24.44
C CYS A 269 -15.47 -2.83 24.06
N ALA A 270 -14.89 -1.67 23.76
CA ALA A 270 -15.66 -0.47 23.40
C ALA A 270 -16.16 -0.48 21.93
N ALA A 271 -15.71 -1.45 21.11
CA ALA A 271 -16.15 -1.56 19.73
C ALA A 271 -17.49 -2.30 19.64
N GLU A 272 -18.30 -1.92 18.65
CA GLU A 272 -19.61 -2.53 18.39
C GLU A 272 -19.74 -3.01 16.94
N GLY A 273 -20.71 -3.90 16.70
CA GLY A 273 -21.05 -4.41 15.38
C GLY A 273 -19.86 -4.98 14.61
N LEU A 274 -19.76 -4.62 13.33
CA LEU A 274 -18.74 -5.15 12.42
C LEU A 274 -17.31 -4.75 12.83
N VAL A 275 -17.13 -3.58 13.44
CA VAL A 275 -15.82 -3.13 13.92
C VAL A 275 -15.31 -4.08 15.02
N LYS A 276 -16.20 -4.47 15.94
CA LYS A 276 -15.87 -5.48 16.96
C LYS A 276 -15.50 -6.82 16.34
N THR A 277 -16.29 -7.29 15.38
CA THR A 277 -16.01 -8.55 14.67
C THR A 277 -14.62 -8.52 14.04
N PHE A 278 -14.30 -7.48 13.26
CA PHE A 278 -12.99 -7.38 12.61
C PHE A 278 -11.83 -7.21 13.59
N MET A 279 -12.02 -6.51 14.71
CA MET A 279 -11.01 -6.45 15.78
C MET A 279 -10.77 -7.82 16.43
N MET A 280 -11.81 -8.62 16.64
CA MET A 280 -11.67 -9.96 17.20
C MET A 280 -11.03 -10.93 16.18
N ASP A 281 -11.42 -10.85 14.91
CA ASP A 281 -10.87 -11.66 13.83
C ASP A 281 -9.38 -11.37 13.55
N SER A 282 -8.93 -10.16 13.87
CA SER A 282 -7.53 -9.73 13.67
C SER A 282 -6.62 -10.06 14.86
N ARG A 283 -7.16 -10.67 15.92
CA ARG A 283 -6.38 -11.10 17.08
C ARG A 283 -5.48 -12.27 16.69
N ALA A 284 -4.20 -12.18 17.05
CA ALA A 284 -3.29 -13.32 16.99
C ALA A 284 -3.88 -14.50 17.79
N LYS A 285 -4.14 -15.61 17.10
CA LYS A 285 -4.82 -16.79 17.67
C LYS A 285 -3.91 -17.58 18.61
N TRP A 286 -2.61 -17.51 18.37
CA TRP A 286 -1.58 -18.24 19.10
C TRP A 286 -0.38 -17.34 19.32
N VAL A 287 0.26 -17.50 20.47
CA VAL A 287 1.58 -16.94 20.72
C VAL A 287 2.56 -18.08 20.45
N HIS A 288 3.61 -17.81 19.68
CA HIS A 288 4.66 -18.80 19.48
C HIS A 288 5.47 -18.93 20.78
N ASP A 289 5.64 -20.15 21.29
CA ASP A 289 6.46 -20.42 22.49
C ASP A 289 7.97 -20.31 22.20
N SER A 290 8.34 -20.20 20.92
CA SER A 290 9.71 -20.04 20.46
C SER A 290 10.14 -18.57 20.49
N GLU A 291 11.42 -18.33 20.77
CA GLU A 291 12.01 -16.99 20.63
C GLU A 291 11.80 -16.44 19.21
N PRO A 292 11.66 -15.11 19.05
CA PRO A 292 11.54 -14.47 17.75
C PRO A 292 12.67 -14.90 16.80
N CYS A 293 12.37 -15.07 15.52
CA CYS A 293 13.38 -15.45 14.56
C CYS A 293 14.54 -14.43 14.54
N THR A 294 15.78 -14.92 14.45
CA THR A 294 16.92 -14.03 14.24
C THR A 294 16.88 -13.49 12.83
N LEU A 295 16.65 -12.18 12.71
CA LEU A 295 16.66 -11.53 11.41
C LEU A 295 18.07 -11.49 10.80
N PRO A 296 18.17 -11.59 9.46
CA PRO A 296 19.45 -11.42 8.79
C PRO A 296 20.05 -10.04 9.09
N PRO A 297 21.38 -9.91 9.03
CA PRO A 297 22.03 -8.62 9.23
C PRO A 297 21.50 -7.59 8.22
N PRO A 298 21.47 -6.29 8.58
CA PRO A 298 21.04 -5.25 7.66
C PRO A 298 21.98 -5.16 6.46
N PHE A 299 21.42 -4.82 5.29
CA PHE A 299 22.21 -4.56 4.09
C PHE A 299 23.28 -3.50 4.34
N ASP A 300 24.47 -3.73 3.78
CA ASP A 300 25.54 -2.74 3.78
C ASP A 300 25.24 -1.59 2.79
N PRO A 301 25.91 -0.43 2.92
CA PRO A 301 25.65 0.72 2.03
C PRO A 301 25.89 0.44 0.54
N LYS A 302 26.78 -0.51 0.20
CA LYS A 302 27.07 -0.89 -1.19
C LYS A 302 25.93 -1.74 -1.74
N GLU A 303 25.42 -2.70 -0.97
CA GLU A 303 24.27 -3.52 -1.32
C GLU A 303 23.02 -2.64 -1.54
N LEU A 304 22.73 -1.71 -0.63
CA LEU A 304 21.61 -0.78 -0.77
C LEU A 304 21.73 0.06 -2.05
N LYS A 305 22.93 0.55 -2.36
CA LYS A 305 23.21 1.32 -3.58
C LYS A 305 23.01 0.46 -4.84
N GLU A 306 23.40 -0.81 -4.80
CA GLU A 306 23.21 -1.75 -5.89
C GLU A 306 21.73 -2.06 -6.12
N ILE A 307 20.96 -2.30 -5.06
CA ILE A 307 19.51 -2.49 -5.13
C ILE A 307 18.85 -1.25 -5.75
N SER A 308 19.18 -0.05 -5.26
CA SER A 308 18.64 1.21 -5.80
C SER A 308 18.98 1.35 -7.29
N LYS A 309 20.23 1.10 -7.68
CA LYS A 309 20.67 1.17 -9.07
C LYS A 309 19.90 0.19 -9.96
N ARG A 310 19.70 -1.06 -9.51
CA ARG A 310 18.92 -2.07 -10.25
C ARG A 310 17.47 -1.63 -10.47
N LYS A 311 16.84 -1.03 -9.45
CA LYS A 311 15.48 -0.48 -9.58
C LYS A 311 15.43 0.66 -10.59
N ASP A 312 16.37 1.59 -10.52
CA ASP A 312 16.46 2.72 -11.45
C ASP A 312 16.68 2.27 -12.89
N GLU A 313 17.55 1.27 -13.09
CA GLU A 313 17.83 0.71 -14.41
C GLU A 313 16.61 0.02 -15.02
N ALA A 314 15.84 -0.73 -14.22
CA ALA A 314 14.59 -1.36 -14.64
C ALA A 314 13.54 -0.32 -15.05
N ILE A 315 13.37 0.74 -14.27
CA ILE A 315 12.45 1.85 -14.61
C ILE A 315 12.90 2.52 -15.92
N LYS A 316 14.18 2.88 -16.03
CA LYS A 316 14.73 3.51 -17.24
C LYS A 316 14.60 2.61 -18.48
N GLN A 317 14.62 1.29 -18.31
CA GLN A 317 14.40 0.35 -19.40
C GLN A 317 12.97 0.43 -19.94
N VAL A 318 11.96 0.43 -19.05
CA VAL A 318 10.56 0.61 -19.44
C VAL A 318 10.36 1.96 -20.12
N GLU A 319 10.94 3.05 -19.58
CA GLU A 319 10.86 4.37 -20.22
C GLU A 319 11.49 4.40 -21.62
N ARG A 320 12.57 3.64 -21.86
CA ARG A 320 13.17 3.53 -23.19
C ARG A 320 12.26 2.76 -24.16
N TRP A 321 11.50 1.79 -23.68
CA TRP A 321 10.52 1.09 -24.50
C TRP A 321 9.35 1.99 -24.86
N GLU A 322 8.85 2.78 -23.90
CA GLU A 322 7.79 3.77 -24.14
C GLU A 322 8.17 4.80 -25.21
N ARG A 323 9.40 5.32 -25.18
CA ARG A 323 9.87 6.32 -26.17
C ARG A 323 10.05 5.78 -27.59
N LYS A 324 10.15 4.45 -27.74
CA LYS A 324 10.34 3.80 -29.05
C LYS A 324 9.04 3.37 -29.71
N ALA A 325 7.93 3.42 -28.98
CA ALA A 325 6.60 2.97 -29.42
C ALA A 325 5.81 4.09 -30.09
#